data_AF-A0A8D8ARA1-F1
#
_entry.id   AF-A0A8D8ARA1-F1
#
_cell.length_a   1.000
_cell.length_b   1.000
_cell.length_c   1.000
_cell.angle_alpha   90.00
_cell.angle_beta   90.00
_cell.angle_gamma   90.00
#
_symmetry.space_group_name_H-M   'P 1'
#
loop_
_entity.id
_entity.type
_entity.pdbx_description
1 polymer ?
#
loop_
_entity_poly.entity_id
_entity_poly.type
_entity_poly.pdbx_seq_one_letter_code
_entity_poly.pdbx_strand_id
1 'polypeptide(L)'
;MPFGVTYSATKFGVVGFTRSMGQELIFSKTGVKLMAICPGATDTTIYQNSRNSCLTFPWMLEYYDQLIQTFKTQKPEAVGKAVVKIITEGNNGAVWVSSEDKIVPVSYGTNSFLAGME
;
A
#
# COMPACT_ATOMS: atom_id res chain seq x y z
N MET A 1 9.33 -3.43 6.21
CA MET A 1 9.58 -2.74 7.50
C MET A 1 9.95 -3.80 8.52
N PRO A 2 11.19 -3.82 9.04
CA PRO A 2 11.68 -4.92 9.88
C PRO A 2 10.99 -5.01 11.24
N PHE A 3 10.37 -3.92 11.70
CA PHE A 3 9.80 -3.85 13.05
C PHE A 3 8.36 -4.32 13.15
N GLY A 4 7.52 -4.02 12.16
CA GLY A 4 6.10 -4.31 12.20
C GLY A 4 5.74 -5.46 11.28
N VAL A 5 6.13 -6.71 11.62
CA VAL A 5 5.84 -7.86 10.75
C VAL A 5 4.35 -8.12 10.65
N THR A 6 3.60 -8.01 11.75
CA THR A 6 2.14 -8.16 11.74
C THR A 6 1.47 -7.06 10.92
N TYR A 7 1.87 -5.80 11.12
CA TYR A 7 1.40 -4.68 10.30
C TYR A 7 1.68 -4.93 8.82
N SER A 8 2.93 -5.28 8.48
CA SER A 8 3.34 -5.56 7.10
C SER A 8 2.53 -6.69 6.50
N ALA A 9 2.40 -7.83 7.19
CA ALA A 9 1.62 -8.98 6.74
C ALA A 9 0.17 -8.58 6.43
N THR A 10 -0.48 -7.83 7.32
CA THR A 10 -1.87 -7.39 7.11
C THR A 10 -2.01 -6.47 5.89
N LYS A 11 -1.05 -5.55 5.66
CA LYS A 11 -1.09 -4.62 4.52
C LYS A 11 -0.77 -5.32 3.19
N PHE A 12 0.14 -6.30 3.20
CA PHE A 12 0.34 -7.17 2.03
C PHE A 12 -0.89 -8.04 1.74
N GLY A 13 -1.63 -8.47 2.78
CA GLY A 13 -2.92 -9.15 2.63
C GLY A 13 -3.95 -8.30 1.87
N VAL A 14 -4.06 -7.00 2.21
CA VAL A 14 -4.94 -6.06 1.48
C VAL A 14 -4.52 -5.91 0.02
N VAL A 15 -3.23 -5.83 -0.27
CA VAL A 15 -2.71 -5.76 -1.65
C VAL A 15 -3.08 -7.04 -2.42
N GLY A 16 -2.85 -8.21 -1.83
CA GLY A 16 -3.22 -9.49 -2.42
C GLY A 16 -4.72 -9.59 -2.71
N PHE A 17 -5.54 -9.29 -1.70
CA PHE A 17 -7.00 -9.27 -1.83
C PHE A 17 -7.46 -8.34 -2.95
N THR A 18 -6.96 -7.11 -2.97
CA THR A 18 -7.32 -6.11 -3.99
C THR A 18 -6.99 -6.60 -5.39
N ARG A 19 -5.82 -7.19 -5.60
CA ARG A 19 -5.40 -7.71 -6.92
C ARG A 19 -6.21 -8.93 -7.35
N SER A 20 -6.57 -9.81 -6.41
CA SER A 20 -7.43 -10.96 -6.69
C SER A 20 -8.86 -10.55 -7.04
N MET A 21 -9.38 -9.50 -6.39
CA MET A 21 -10.73 -8.98 -6.64
C MET A 21 -10.79 -8.02 -7.85
N GLY A 22 -9.69 -7.32 -8.15
CA GLY A 22 -9.56 -6.41 -9.28
C GLY A 22 -9.27 -7.12 -10.61
N GLN A 23 -9.82 -8.32 -10.79
CA GLN A 23 -9.75 -9.06 -12.07
C GLN A 23 -10.92 -8.63 -12.97
N GLU A 24 -10.69 -8.63 -14.28
CA GLU A 24 -11.72 -8.24 -15.26
C GLU A 24 -12.97 -9.13 -15.21
N LEU A 25 -12.80 -10.42 -14.90
CA LEU A 25 -13.93 -11.35 -14.69
C LEU A 25 -14.87 -10.89 -13.56
N ILE A 26 -14.33 -10.34 -12.46
CA ILE A 26 -15.14 -9.86 -11.34
C ILE A 26 -15.75 -8.50 -11.69
N PHE A 27 -14.97 -7.64 -12.36
CA PHE A 27 -15.44 -6.34 -12.82
C PHE A 27 -16.61 -6.47 -13.79
N SER A 28 -16.57 -7.40 -14.75
CA SER A 28 -17.64 -7.60 -15.73
C SER A 28 -18.98 -8.00 -15.09
N LYS A 29 -18.96 -8.62 -13.91
CA LYS A 29 -20.16 -9.02 -13.16
C LYS A 29 -20.64 -7.97 -12.15
N THR A 30 -19.75 -7.11 -11.65
CA THR A 30 -20.07 -6.18 -10.55
C THR A 30 -20.10 -4.72 -10.96
N GLY A 31 -19.39 -4.34 -12.02
CA GLY A 31 -19.15 -2.95 -12.41
C GLY A 31 -18.26 -2.16 -11.43
N VAL A 32 -17.64 -2.82 -10.44
CA VAL A 32 -16.85 -2.16 -9.39
C VAL A 32 -15.35 -2.39 -9.63
N LYS A 33 -14.60 -1.30 -9.82
CA LYS A 33 -13.14 -1.36 -9.88
C LYS A 33 -12.55 -1.45 -8.49
N LEU A 34 -11.52 -2.27 -8.31
CA LEU A 34 -10.73 -2.33 -7.08
C LEU A 34 -9.28 -1.92 -7.34
N MET A 35 -8.77 -1.02 -6.51
CA MET A 35 -7.40 -0.49 -6.60
C MET A 35 -6.82 -0.32 -5.20
N ALA A 36 -5.50 -0.39 -5.09
CA ALA A 36 -4.79 -0.18 -3.83
C ALA A 36 -3.79 0.96 -3.95
N ILE A 37 -3.71 1.77 -2.90
CA ILE A 37 -2.64 2.72 -2.67
C ILE A 37 -1.83 2.26 -1.45
N CYS A 38 -0.52 2.34 -1.55
CA CYS A 38 0.45 1.96 -0.53
C CYS A 38 1.25 3.22 -0.13
N PRO A 39 0.77 4.01 0.85
CA PRO A 39 1.51 5.16 1.35
C PRO A 39 2.80 4.74 2.06
N GLY A 40 3.88 5.50 1.83
CA GLY A 40 5.11 5.48 2.61
C GLY A 40 4.97 6.25 3.93
N ALA A 41 6.10 6.54 4.57
CA ALA A 41 6.14 7.30 5.82
C ALA A 41 5.42 8.65 5.64
N THR A 42 4.33 8.85 6.37
CA THR A 42 3.45 10.02 6.23
C THR A 42 3.21 10.63 7.60
N ASP A 43 3.39 11.95 7.71
CA ASP A 43 3.26 12.73 8.95
C ASP A 43 1.80 12.72 9.45
N THR A 44 1.49 11.69 10.22
CA THR A 44 0.18 11.39 10.80
C THR A 44 0.37 10.88 12.22
N THR A 45 -0.69 10.89 13.02
CA THR A 45 -0.67 10.32 14.37
C THR A 45 -0.32 8.82 14.38
N ILE A 46 -0.68 8.07 13.33
CA ILE A 46 -0.29 6.65 13.18
C ILE A 46 1.23 6.51 13.12
N TYR A 47 1.90 7.36 12.35
CA TYR A 47 3.36 7.34 12.24
C TYR A 47 4.03 7.76 13.54
N GLN A 48 3.54 8.83 14.17
CA GLN A 48 4.06 9.33 15.45
C GLN A 48 3.92 8.28 16.58
N ASN A 49 2.84 7.51 16.57
CA ASN A 49 2.59 6.46 17.57
C ASN A 49 3.22 5.10 17.22
N SER A 50 3.87 4.95 16.05
CA SER A 50 4.32 3.64 15.58
C SER A 50 5.43 2.99 16.43
N ARG A 51 6.11 3.78 17.27
CA ARG A 51 7.09 3.29 18.27
C ARG A 51 6.49 2.26 19.23
N ASN A 52 5.25 2.45 19.64
CA ASN A 52 4.61 1.65 20.69
C ASN A 52 3.66 0.58 20.12
N SER A 53 3.34 0.62 18.82
CA SER A 53 2.29 -0.21 18.23
C SER A 53 2.78 -1.18 17.15
N CYS A 54 4.02 -1.02 16.67
CA CYS A 54 4.50 -1.72 15.48
C CYS A 54 5.81 -2.48 15.70
N LEU A 55 6.14 -2.89 16.93
CA LEU A 55 7.36 -3.65 17.21
C LEU A 55 7.05 -5.14 17.38
N THR A 56 7.79 -5.97 16.64
CA THR A 56 7.64 -7.43 16.68
C THR A 56 8.32 -8.01 17.92
N PHE A 57 9.46 -7.44 18.30
CA PHE A 57 10.18 -7.82 19.50
C PHE A 57 10.56 -6.58 20.32
N PRO A 58 10.58 -6.66 21.67
CA PRO A 58 10.92 -5.52 22.52
C PRO A 58 12.30 -4.91 22.25
N TRP A 59 13.32 -5.73 21.97
CA TRP A 59 14.69 -5.28 21.70
C TRP A 59 14.81 -4.37 20.46
N MET A 60 13.80 -4.36 19.57
CA MET A 60 13.80 -3.50 18.40
C MET A 60 13.65 -2.01 18.76
N LEU A 61 13.20 -1.68 19.97
CA LEU A 61 13.14 -0.30 20.49
C LEU A 61 14.49 0.41 20.39
N GLU A 62 15.58 -0.32 20.64
CA GLU A 62 16.95 0.22 20.64
C GLU A 62 17.36 0.76 19.26
N TYR A 63 16.80 0.18 18.20
CA TYR A 63 17.12 0.51 16.80
C TYR A 63 16.05 1.37 16.13
N TYR A 64 14.93 1.62 16.81
CA TYR A 64 13.77 2.29 16.25
C TYR A 64 14.10 3.72 15.81
N ASP A 65 14.73 4.51 16.68
CA ASP A 65 15.03 5.92 16.40
C ASP A 65 16.02 6.09 15.25
N GLN A 66 16.98 5.18 15.11
CA GLN A 66 17.95 5.20 14.00
C GLN A 66 17.28 4.92 12.66
N LEU A 67 16.35 3.97 12.63
CA LEU A 67 15.72 3.52 11.38
C LEU A 67 14.52 4.40 11.00
N ILE A 68 13.76 4.95 11.95
CA ILE A 68 12.64 5.85 11.64
C ILE A 68 13.13 7.14 10.95
N GLN A 69 14.33 7.62 11.33
CA GLN A 69 14.98 8.81 10.75
C GLN A 69 15.49 8.59 9.32
N THR A 70 15.64 7.33 8.87
CA THR A 70 16.08 7.06 7.49
C THR A 70 14.98 7.29 6.46
N PHE A 71 13.72 7.30 6.88
CA PHE A 71 12.60 7.50 5.96
C PHE A 71 12.34 8.98 5.76
N LYS A 72 12.33 9.42 4.50
CA LYS A 72 11.80 10.74 4.16
C LYS A 72 10.28 10.71 4.28
N THR A 73 9.77 11.49 5.23
CA THR A 73 8.33 11.65 5.46
C THR A 73 7.69 12.53 4.38
N GLN A 74 6.46 12.21 4.00
CA GLN A 74 5.58 13.07 3.20
C GLN A 74 4.43 13.63 4.04
N LYS A 75 3.75 14.66 3.53
CA LYS A 75 2.54 15.22 4.17
C LYS A 75 1.28 14.46 3.74
N PRO A 76 0.23 14.38 4.59
CA PRO A 76 -1.03 13.73 4.24
C PRO A 76 -1.65 14.23 2.93
N GLU A 77 -1.48 15.51 2.60
CA GLU A 77 -1.97 16.12 1.38
C GLU A 77 -1.34 15.52 0.12
N ALA A 78 -0.07 15.09 0.18
CA ALA A 78 0.58 14.40 -0.92
C ALA A 78 -0.09 13.04 -1.21
N VAL A 79 -0.43 12.30 -0.15
CA VAL A 79 -1.20 11.06 -0.25
C VAL A 79 -2.62 11.35 -0.75
N GLY A 80 -3.26 12.42 -0.28
CA GLY A 80 -4.59 12.85 -0.75
C GLY A 80 -4.61 13.12 -2.26
N LYS A 81 -3.62 13.84 -2.78
CA LYS A 81 -3.45 14.06 -4.23
C LYS A 81 -3.26 12.74 -4.99
N ALA A 82 -2.51 11.81 -4.40
CA ALA A 82 -2.32 10.49 -4.99
C ALA A 82 -3.64 9.69 -5.06
N VAL A 83 -4.44 9.71 -3.99
CA VAL A 83 -5.75 9.05 -3.96
C VAL A 83 -6.67 9.60 -5.05
N VAL A 84 -6.77 10.93 -5.18
CA VAL A 84 -7.57 11.57 -6.22
C VAL A 84 -7.15 11.08 -7.60
N LYS A 85 -5.84 11.15 -7.91
CA LYS A 85 -5.30 10.69 -9.19
C LYS A 85 -5.63 9.23 -9.48
N ILE A 86 -5.46 8.35 -8.49
CA ILE A 86 -5.67 6.90 -8.66
C ILE A 86 -7.16 6.59 -8.89
N ILE A 87 -8.06 7.24 -8.17
CA ILE A 87 -9.50 7.02 -8.35
C ILE A 87 -9.96 7.49 -9.73
N THR A 88 -9.39 8.59 -10.26
CA THR A 88 -9.79 9.14 -11.55
C THR A 88 -9.13 8.44 -12.75
N GLU A 89 -7.86 8.04 -12.64
CA GLU A 89 -7.04 7.58 -13.76
C GLU A 89 -6.62 6.10 -13.66
N GLY A 90 -6.82 5.47 -12.50
CA GLY A 90 -6.30 4.13 -12.23
C GLY A 90 -7.04 3.01 -12.97
N ASN A 91 -6.26 2.02 -13.41
CA ASN A 91 -6.80 0.79 -13.97
C ASN A 91 -7.31 -0.15 -12.86
N ASN A 92 -8.31 -0.97 -13.18
CA ASN A 92 -8.79 -2.01 -12.29
C ASN A 92 -7.64 -2.96 -11.90
N GLY A 93 -7.57 -3.37 -10.63
CA GLY A 93 -6.52 -4.20 -10.07
C GLY A 93 -5.17 -3.50 -9.86
N ALA A 94 -5.03 -2.21 -10.21
CA ALA A 94 -3.77 -1.49 -10.08
C ALA A 94 -3.39 -1.26 -8.61
N VAL A 95 -2.09 -1.33 -8.36
CA VAL A 95 -1.48 -0.99 -7.07
C VAL A 95 -0.50 0.16 -7.30
N TRP A 96 -0.56 1.16 -6.43
CA TRP A 96 0.27 2.34 -6.51
C TRP A 96 0.99 2.57 -5.20
N VAL A 97 2.21 3.11 -5.26
CA VAL A 97 2.95 3.59 -4.09
C VAL A 97 2.93 5.11 -4.10
N SER A 98 2.56 5.70 -2.96
CA SER A 98 2.72 7.13 -2.70
C SER A 98 3.77 7.30 -1.62
N SER A 99 4.98 7.72 -1.98
CA SER A 99 6.08 7.86 -1.02
C SER A 99 6.98 9.00 -1.43
N GLU A 100 7.49 9.74 -0.44
CA GLU A 100 8.36 10.90 -0.66
C GLU A 100 7.79 11.92 -1.67
N ASP A 101 6.47 12.16 -1.59
CA ASP A 101 5.70 13.02 -2.49
C ASP A 101 5.63 12.55 -3.96
N LYS A 102 6.06 11.32 -4.24
CA LYS A 102 5.98 10.69 -5.57
C LYS A 102 4.87 9.65 -5.62
N ILE A 103 4.31 9.46 -6.82
CA ILE A 103 3.26 8.48 -7.11
C ILE A 103 3.78 7.54 -8.19
N VAL A 104 3.94 6.27 -7.86
CA VAL A 104 4.56 5.28 -8.75
C VAL A 104 3.66 4.04 -8.86
N PRO A 105 3.30 3.60 -10.07
CA PRO A 105 2.56 2.36 -10.24
C PRO A 105 3.47 1.16 -9.95
N VAL A 106 2.92 0.12 -9.33
CA VAL A 106 3.64 -1.14 -9.10
C VAL A 106 3.37 -2.07 -10.27
N SER A 107 4.45 -2.52 -10.91
CA SER A 107 4.39 -3.52 -11.98
C SER A 107 4.38 -4.92 -11.40
N TYR A 108 3.46 -5.76 -11.89
CA TYR A 108 3.43 -7.19 -11.62
C TYR A 108 3.51 -7.96 -12.93
N GLY A 109 4.01 -9.21 -12.86
CA GLY A 109 3.89 -10.13 -13.98
C GLY A 109 2.42 -10.36 -14.34
N THR A 110 2.16 -10.56 -15.64
CA THR A 110 0.84 -10.95 -16.14
C THR A 110 0.48 -12.35 -15.66
N ASN A 111 -0.74 -12.52 -15.15
CA ASN A 111 -1.25 -13.83 -14.76
C ASN A 111 -2.15 -14.36 -15.88
N SER A 112 -1.75 -15.47 -16.52
CA SER A 112 -2.52 -16.13 -17.57
C SER A 112 -3.64 -17.03 -17.02
N PHE A 113 -3.81 -17.14 -15.71
CA PHE A 113 -4.78 -18.04 -15.08
C PHE A 113 -6.23 -17.81 -15.54
N LEU A 114 -6.59 -16.56 -15.87
CA LEU A 114 -7.91 -16.21 -16.40
C LEU A 114 -7.89 -15.88 -17.90
N ALA A 115 -6.76 -16.05 -18.58
CA ALA A 115 -6.68 -15.78 -20.01
C ALA A 115 -7.51 -16.83 -20.76
N GLY A 116 -8.65 -16.40 -21.31
CA GLY A 116 -9.58 -17.25 -22.06
C GLY A 116 -10.84 -17.69 -21.31
N MET A 117 -11.08 -17.18 -20.08
CA MET A 117 -12.35 -17.35 -19.39
C MET A 117 -13.24 -16.13 -19.69
N GLU A 118 -14.08 -16.24 -20.72
CA GLU A 118 -15.18 -15.29 -21.04
C GLU A 118 -16.43 -15.55 -20.19
#